data_AF-A0A511WUP7-F1
#
_entry.id   AF-A0A511WUP7-F1
#
_cell.length_a   1.000
_cell.length_b   1.000
_cell.length_c   1.000
_cell.angle_alpha   90.00
_cell.angle_beta   90.00
_cell.angle_gamma   90.00
#
_symmetry.space_group_name_H-M   'P 1'
#
loop_
_entity.id
_entity.type
_entity.pdbx_description
1 polymer ?
#
loop_
_entity_poly.entity_id
_entity_poly.type
_entity_poly.pdbx_seq_one_letter_code
_entity_poly.pdbx_strand_id
1 'polypeptide(L)'
;MYLRGSVPKGQDIENVSDLDVIVVTYSNPQNMDLDWVEEIEQLVNQKYRFINGVEVGFSPLSEFQDTKHCSMIPFILKTYGICVYGENLISDLPNYKPDSSLANEHLIHFASFIDRAKQDLTGNDDEEDIKDSCSWIMRILVRSGLALVIVQEQAYTRDLFPAYQLFSKHYPEKEQEMRTALWFAINPSSSSEEILRFLDSFGSWMKIEKEHWLDVYNPTRKMHLPL
;
A
#
# COMPACT_ATOMS: atom_id res chain seq x y z
N MET A 1 13.48 -4.49 13.82
CA MET A 1 13.34 -3.41 12.83
C MET A 1 13.72 -3.95 11.48
N TYR A 2 12.93 -3.61 10.48
CA TYR A 2 13.08 -4.08 9.12
C TYR A 2 13.12 -2.89 8.16
N LEU A 3 13.88 -3.03 7.08
CA LEU A 3 13.73 -2.18 5.92
C LEU A 3 12.76 -2.84 4.93
N ARG A 4 11.93 -2.04 4.26
CA ARG A 4 11.10 -2.47 3.10
C ARG A 4 11.37 -1.54 1.90
N GLY A 5 10.67 -1.77 0.79
CA GLY A 5 10.68 -0.85 -0.35
C GLY A 5 11.78 -1.14 -1.37
N SER A 6 12.29 -0.09 -2.02
CA SER A 6 13.30 -0.19 -3.09
C SER A 6 14.70 -0.57 -2.57
N VAL A 7 15.06 -0.12 -1.36
CA VAL A 7 16.39 -0.34 -0.76
C VAL A 7 16.69 -1.83 -0.56
N PRO A 8 15.84 -2.65 0.09
CA PRO A 8 16.10 -4.09 0.21
C PRO A 8 16.18 -4.84 -1.12
N LYS A 9 15.55 -4.31 -2.18
CA LYS A 9 15.58 -4.89 -3.54
C LYS A 9 16.85 -4.52 -4.31
N GLY A 10 17.67 -3.58 -3.82
CA GLY A 10 18.78 -3.01 -4.57
C GLY A 10 18.33 -2.23 -5.81
N GLN A 11 17.14 -1.62 -5.73
CA GLN A 11 16.53 -0.80 -6.79
C GLN A 11 16.42 0.67 -6.37
N ASP A 12 17.08 1.05 -5.28
CA ASP A 12 17.12 2.42 -4.84
C ASP A 12 17.83 3.32 -5.85
N ILE A 13 17.33 4.55 -5.96
CA ILE A 13 17.88 5.59 -6.81
C ILE A 13 18.29 6.73 -5.90
N GLU A 14 19.56 7.12 -5.98
CA GLU A 14 20.16 8.18 -5.17
C GLU A 14 19.33 9.47 -5.30
N ASN A 15 19.02 10.11 -4.16
CA ASN A 15 18.21 11.33 -4.06
C ASN A 15 16.74 11.19 -4.53
N VAL A 16 16.26 9.97 -4.81
CA VAL A 16 14.88 9.72 -5.23
C VAL A 16 14.19 8.75 -4.28
N SER A 17 14.87 7.68 -3.88
CA SER A 17 14.31 6.68 -2.96
C SER A 17 14.29 7.17 -1.51
N ASP A 18 13.17 6.88 -0.86
CA ASP A 18 12.96 7.01 0.58
C ASP A 18 13.47 5.78 1.33
N LEU A 19 13.54 5.88 2.65
CA LEU A 19 13.84 4.79 3.54
C LEU A 19 12.59 4.37 4.32
N ASP A 20 11.96 3.30 3.89
CA ASP A 20 10.84 2.69 4.60
C ASP A 20 11.34 1.77 5.74
N VAL A 21 10.98 2.08 6.98
CA VAL A 21 11.32 1.30 8.17
C VAL A 21 10.05 0.74 8.80
N ILE A 22 10.04 -0.57 9.10
CA ILE A 22 9.00 -1.19 9.94
C ILE A 22 9.60 -1.61 11.28
N VAL A 23 9.03 -1.06 12.35
CA VAL A 23 9.35 -1.39 13.74
C VAL A 23 8.30 -2.35 14.27
N VAL A 24 8.74 -3.55 14.66
CA VAL A 24 7.86 -4.53 15.32
C VAL A 24 7.88 -4.26 16.82
N THR A 25 6.69 -4.05 17.41
CA THR A 25 6.53 -3.63 18.80
C THR A 25 5.79 -4.69 19.62
N TYR A 26 6.09 -4.83 20.90
CA TYR A 26 5.30 -5.73 21.77
C TYR A 26 3.89 -5.19 22.04
N SER A 27 3.76 -3.87 22.18
CA SER A 27 2.48 -3.18 22.37
C SER A 27 1.84 -2.85 21.03
N ASN A 28 0.51 -2.75 21.03
CA ASN A 28 -0.21 -2.16 19.90
C ASN A 28 0.26 -0.70 19.71
N PRO A 29 0.66 -0.28 18.49
CA PRO A 29 1.09 1.09 18.20
C PRO A 29 0.09 2.17 18.64
N GLN A 30 -1.21 1.87 18.65
CA GLN A 30 -2.25 2.79 19.12
C GLN A 30 -2.14 3.16 20.60
N ASN A 31 -1.41 2.36 21.39
CA ASN A 31 -1.20 2.56 22.83
C ASN A 31 0.21 3.12 23.13
N MET A 32 0.97 3.49 22.10
CA MET A 32 2.34 4.00 22.24
C MET A 32 2.38 5.50 22.04
N ASP A 33 3.29 6.16 22.76
CA ASP A 33 3.69 7.53 22.49
C ASP A 33 4.69 7.52 21.31
N LEU A 34 4.25 8.07 20.19
CA LEU A 34 4.97 8.12 18.92
C LEU A 34 5.23 9.56 18.45
N ASP A 35 5.06 10.55 19.33
CA ASP A 35 5.23 11.97 18.97
C ASP A 35 6.68 12.30 18.57
N TRP A 36 7.64 11.48 19.01
CA TRP A 36 9.06 11.59 18.66
C TRP A 36 9.40 11.13 17.24
N VAL A 37 8.49 10.45 16.55
CA VAL A 37 8.78 9.83 15.23
C VAL A 37 9.09 10.89 14.20
N GLU A 38 8.30 11.96 14.15
CA GLU A 38 8.49 13.07 13.21
C GLU A 38 9.87 13.74 13.44
N GLU A 39 10.27 13.94 14.69
CA GLU A 39 11.59 14.51 15.02
C GLU A 39 12.74 13.62 14.50
N ILE A 40 12.59 12.30 14.60
CA ILE A 40 13.59 11.35 14.08
C ILE A 40 13.62 11.34 12.55
N GLU A 41 12.47 11.35 11.88
CA GLU A 41 12.40 11.42 10.42
C GLU A 41 13.08 12.70 9.91
N GLN A 42 12.80 13.84 10.54
CA GLN A 42 13.46 15.12 10.25
C GLN A 42 14.97 15.07 10.50
N LEU A 43 15.42 14.50 11.63
CA LEU A 43 16.84 14.39 11.97
C LEU A 43 17.60 13.52 10.95
N VAL A 44 17.02 12.39 10.54
CA VAL A 44 17.65 11.48 9.57
C VAL A 44 17.72 12.17 8.20
N ASN A 45 16.66 12.83 7.74
CA ASN A 45 16.63 13.59 6.49
C ASN A 45 17.67 14.74 6.47
N GLN A 46 17.85 15.45 7.59
CA GLN A 46 18.86 16.50 7.70
C GLN A 46 20.28 15.95 7.65
N LYS A 47 20.51 14.80 8.30
CA LYS A 47 21.83 14.18 8.44
C LYS A 47 22.28 13.44 7.17
N TYR A 48 21.36 12.80 6.45
CA TYR A 48 21.67 11.96 5.29
C TYR A 48 20.95 12.48 4.04
N ARG A 49 21.55 13.48 3.39
CA ARG A 49 20.97 14.18 2.24
C ARG A 49 20.78 13.32 0.98
N PHE A 50 21.36 12.13 0.93
CA PHE A 50 21.18 11.18 -0.18
C PHE A 50 19.88 10.35 -0.06
N ILE A 51 19.19 10.44 1.08
CA ILE A 51 17.90 9.80 1.34
C ILE A 51 16.79 10.82 1.10
N ASN A 52 15.78 10.45 0.31
CA ASN A 52 14.65 11.31 -0.01
C ASN A 52 13.44 11.02 0.91
N GLY A 53 13.64 11.12 2.23
CA GLY A 53 12.61 10.83 3.22
C GLY A 53 12.84 9.55 4.00
N VAL A 54 12.27 9.48 5.21
CA VAL A 54 12.22 8.27 6.03
C VAL A 54 10.78 8.11 6.47
N GLU A 55 10.22 6.93 6.28
CA GLU A 55 8.89 6.58 6.78
C GLU A 55 9.04 5.50 7.84
N VAL A 56 8.65 5.79 9.08
CA VAL A 56 8.69 4.81 10.18
C VAL A 56 7.29 4.28 10.47
N GLY A 57 7.01 3.06 9.99
CA GLY A 57 5.80 2.31 10.31
C GLY A 57 5.98 1.41 11.54
N PHE A 58 4.89 1.19 12.27
CA PHE A 58 4.85 0.32 13.44
C PHE A 58 3.84 -0.80 13.25
N SER A 59 4.19 -2.02 13.67
CA SER A 59 3.29 -3.17 13.64
C SER A 59 3.48 -4.02 14.90
N PRO A 60 2.40 -4.48 15.55
CA PRO A 60 2.52 -5.27 16.77
C PRO A 60 3.03 -6.69 16.47
N LEU A 61 3.82 -7.25 17.40
CA LEU A 61 4.35 -8.61 17.32
C LEU A 61 3.24 -9.66 17.15
N SER A 62 2.05 -9.40 17.71
CA SER A 62 0.88 -10.26 17.55
C SER A 62 0.48 -10.46 16.07
N GLU A 63 0.73 -9.48 15.21
CA GLU A 63 0.47 -9.58 13.76
C GLU A 63 1.42 -10.57 13.08
N PHE A 64 2.66 -10.69 13.55
CA PHE A 64 3.64 -11.65 13.06
C PHE A 64 3.44 -13.06 13.63
N GLN A 65 2.81 -13.15 14.81
CA GLN A 65 2.49 -14.41 15.47
C GLN A 65 1.22 -15.07 14.91
N ASP A 66 0.35 -14.31 14.23
CA ASP A 66 -0.79 -14.89 13.51
C ASP A 66 -0.33 -15.53 12.19
N THR A 67 -0.01 -16.82 12.26
CA THR A 67 0.38 -17.61 11.08
C THR A 67 -0.80 -18.26 10.36
N LYS A 68 -2.05 -17.97 10.77
CA LYS A 68 -3.26 -18.59 10.20
C LYS A 68 -3.90 -17.73 9.14
N HIS A 69 -3.72 -16.42 9.21
CA HIS A 69 -4.30 -15.46 8.28
C HIS A 69 -3.24 -14.71 7.50
N CYS A 70 -3.62 -14.20 6.33
CA CYS A 70 -2.78 -13.25 5.63
C CYS A 70 -2.84 -11.89 6.33
N SER A 71 -1.67 -11.29 6.55
CA SER A 71 -1.57 -9.87 6.90
C SER A 71 -0.54 -9.19 6.02
N MET A 72 -0.83 -7.94 5.64
CA MET A 72 -0.04 -7.22 4.65
C MET A 72 1.39 -6.92 5.11
N ILE A 73 1.61 -6.49 6.36
CA ILE A 73 2.96 -6.12 6.82
C ILE A 73 3.89 -7.34 6.91
N PRO A 74 3.53 -8.45 7.59
CA PRO A 74 4.32 -9.68 7.56
C PRO A 74 4.60 -10.19 6.14
N PHE A 75 3.59 -10.17 5.26
CA PHE A 75 3.77 -10.57 3.86
C PHE A 75 4.82 -9.71 3.15
N ILE A 76 4.73 -8.38 3.25
CA ILE A 76 5.67 -7.45 2.60
C ILE A 76 7.08 -7.70 3.11
N LEU A 77 7.24 -7.91 4.41
CA LEU A 77 8.58 -8.14 4.98
C LEU A 77 9.15 -9.49 4.57
N LYS A 78 8.33 -10.54 4.47
CA LYS A 78 8.79 -11.84 3.96
C LYS A 78 9.24 -11.79 2.50
N THR A 79 8.62 -10.94 1.69
CA THR A 79 8.84 -10.91 0.24
C THR A 79 9.81 -9.82 -0.21
N TYR A 80 9.86 -8.70 0.50
CA TYR A 80 10.60 -7.49 0.13
C TYR A 80 11.31 -6.81 1.31
N GLY A 81 11.44 -7.50 2.45
CA GLY A 81 12.02 -6.95 3.66
C GLY A 81 13.39 -7.51 4.01
N ILE A 82 14.18 -6.72 4.73
CA ILE A 82 15.44 -7.15 5.37
C ILE A 82 15.41 -6.77 6.84
N CYS A 83 15.71 -7.73 7.72
CA CYS A 83 15.89 -7.47 9.15
C CYS A 83 17.23 -6.75 9.36
N VAL A 84 17.19 -5.55 9.96
CA VAL A 84 18.40 -4.75 10.24
C VAL A 84 18.72 -4.65 11.72
N TYR A 85 17.76 -4.97 12.60
CA TYR A 85 17.98 -4.96 14.04
C TYR A 85 16.98 -5.84 14.79
N GLY A 86 17.44 -6.57 15.80
CA GLY A 86 16.63 -7.48 16.63
C GLY A 86 16.56 -8.90 16.05
N GLU A 87 15.62 -9.68 16.58
CA GLU A 87 15.32 -11.03 16.08
C GLU A 87 14.66 -10.97 14.71
N ASN A 88 15.10 -11.86 13.81
CA ASN A 88 14.52 -11.97 12.48
C ASN A 88 13.30 -12.92 12.50
N LEU A 89 12.12 -12.33 12.48
CA LEU A 89 10.82 -13.01 12.51
C LEU A 89 10.42 -13.59 11.15
N ILE A 90 11.10 -13.21 10.05
CA ILE A 90 10.74 -13.65 8.69
C ILE A 90 10.81 -15.18 8.55
N SER A 91 11.75 -15.82 9.25
CA SER A 91 11.91 -17.28 9.23
C SER A 91 10.71 -18.03 9.78
N ASP A 92 9.93 -17.41 10.68
CA ASP A 92 8.78 -18.02 11.33
C ASP A 92 7.46 -17.72 10.61
N LEU A 93 7.48 -16.80 9.64
CA LEU A 93 6.30 -16.42 8.88
C LEU A 93 5.83 -17.54 7.94
N PRO A 94 4.52 -17.71 7.74
CA PRO A 94 3.96 -18.74 6.87
C PRO A 94 4.28 -18.46 5.39
N ASN A 95 4.11 -19.46 4.53
CA ASN A 95 4.22 -19.25 3.09
C ASN A 95 2.94 -18.59 2.57
N TYR A 96 3.10 -17.46 1.89
CA TYR A 96 2.01 -16.72 1.29
C TYR A 96 1.88 -17.07 -0.19
N LYS A 97 0.66 -16.95 -0.72
CA LYS A 97 0.37 -17.16 -2.14
C LYS A 97 -0.38 -15.95 -2.71
N PRO A 98 -0.22 -15.70 -4.01
CA PRO A 98 -1.03 -14.72 -4.72
C PRO A 98 -2.46 -15.27 -4.93
N ASP A 99 -3.22 -15.34 -3.84
CA ASP A 99 -4.59 -15.87 -3.82
C ASP A 99 -5.57 -14.87 -3.17
N SER A 100 -6.79 -15.33 -2.91
CA SER A 100 -7.84 -14.49 -2.32
C SER A 100 -7.47 -13.97 -0.94
N SER A 101 -6.64 -14.68 -0.17
CA SER A 101 -6.24 -14.20 1.15
C SER A 101 -5.39 -12.93 1.04
N LEU A 102 -4.47 -12.91 0.09
CA LEU A 102 -3.64 -11.74 -0.19
C LEU A 102 -4.43 -10.61 -0.88
N ALA A 103 -5.32 -10.93 -1.82
CA ALA A 103 -6.16 -9.91 -2.45
C ALA A 103 -7.06 -9.20 -1.43
N ASN A 104 -7.60 -9.94 -0.46
CA ASN A 104 -8.47 -9.39 0.56
C ASN A 104 -7.81 -8.24 1.34
N GLU A 105 -6.51 -8.34 1.63
CA GLU A 105 -5.75 -7.31 2.33
C GLU A 105 -5.69 -5.97 1.57
N HIS A 106 -5.84 -5.97 0.24
CA HIS A 106 -5.95 -4.74 -0.56
C HIS A 106 -7.40 -4.25 -0.68
N LEU A 107 -8.36 -5.18 -0.76
CA LEU A 107 -9.73 -4.87 -1.15
C LEU A 107 -10.67 -4.55 0.03
N ILE A 108 -10.47 -5.16 1.20
CA ILE A 108 -11.39 -5.02 2.33
C ILE A 108 -11.47 -3.56 2.83
N HIS A 109 -10.34 -2.86 2.85
CA HIS A 109 -10.22 -1.46 3.27
C HIS A 109 -10.24 -0.45 2.11
N PHE A 110 -10.37 -0.91 0.87
CA PHE A 110 -10.25 -0.04 -0.29
C PHE A 110 -11.25 1.13 -0.27
N ALA A 111 -12.51 0.87 0.12
CA ALA A 111 -13.52 1.91 0.20
C ALA A 111 -13.15 3.02 1.21
N SER A 112 -12.63 2.64 2.38
CA SER A 112 -12.21 3.63 3.39
C SER A 112 -11.01 4.46 2.92
N PHE A 113 -10.10 3.91 2.12
CA PHE A 113 -9.00 4.69 1.55
C PHE A 113 -9.50 5.73 0.53
N ILE A 114 -10.46 5.36 -0.32
CA ILE A 114 -11.09 6.31 -1.25
C ILE A 114 -11.81 7.42 -0.48
N ASP A 115 -12.56 7.06 0.55
CA ASP A 115 -13.35 8.03 1.32
C ASP A 115 -12.43 8.97 2.12
N ARG A 116 -11.34 8.45 2.69
CA ARG A 116 -10.28 9.26 3.31
C ARG A 116 -9.62 10.21 2.31
N ALA A 117 -9.20 9.72 1.15
CA ALA A 117 -8.58 10.57 0.12
C ALA A 117 -9.50 11.73 -0.27
N LYS A 118 -10.81 11.47 -0.42
CA LYS A 118 -11.79 12.53 -0.70
C LYS A 118 -11.89 13.55 0.44
N GLN A 119 -11.84 13.10 1.70
CA GLN A 119 -11.83 13.99 2.85
C GLN A 119 -10.58 14.88 2.86
N ASP A 120 -9.40 14.28 2.68
CA ASP A 120 -8.10 14.96 2.71
C ASP A 120 -7.97 15.98 1.55
N LEU A 121 -8.64 15.74 0.41
CA LEU A 121 -8.62 16.64 -0.76
C LEU A 121 -9.69 17.73 -0.74
N THR A 122 -10.78 17.57 0.02
CA THR A 122 -11.92 18.50 -0.05
C THR A 122 -11.58 19.81 0.63
N GLY A 123 -11.47 20.89 -0.16
CA GLY A 123 -11.13 22.21 0.36
C GLY A 123 -9.65 22.39 0.69
N ASN A 124 -8.81 21.42 0.32
CA ASN A 124 -7.37 21.51 0.45
C ASN A 124 -6.80 22.39 -0.68
N ASP A 125 -5.96 23.35 -0.31
CA ASP A 125 -5.26 24.29 -1.19
C ASP A 125 -3.72 24.20 -1.08
N ASP A 126 -3.20 23.28 -0.28
CA ASP A 126 -1.77 22.98 -0.19
C ASP A 126 -1.34 22.07 -1.35
N GLU A 127 -0.54 22.62 -2.27
CA GLU A 127 -0.12 21.91 -3.48
C GLU A 127 0.70 20.64 -3.18
N GLU A 128 1.53 20.65 -2.12
CA GLU A 128 2.39 19.51 -1.77
C GLU A 128 1.53 18.38 -1.17
N ASP A 129 0.66 18.72 -0.22
CA ASP A 129 -0.27 17.76 0.39
C ASP A 129 -1.25 17.16 -0.64
N ILE A 130 -1.75 17.97 -1.58
CA ILE A 130 -2.59 17.48 -2.68
C ILE A 130 -1.83 16.48 -3.55
N LYS A 131 -0.56 16.75 -3.89
CA LYS A 131 0.24 15.84 -4.71
C LYS A 131 0.55 14.53 -3.98
N ASP A 132 0.84 14.61 -2.68
CA ASP A 132 1.09 13.44 -1.86
C ASP A 132 -0.15 12.58 -1.72
N SER A 133 -1.29 13.20 -1.43
CA SER A 133 -2.62 12.56 -1.42
C SER A 133 -2.96 11.93 -2.77
N CYS A 134 -2.69 12.63 -3.87
CA CYS A 134 -2.86 12.11 -5.23
C CYS A 134 -2.03 10.86 -5.46
N SER A 135 -0.72 10.94 -5.25
CA SER A 135 0.19 9.83 -5.51
C SER A 135 -0.15 8.62 -4.63
N TRP A 136 -0.47 8.86 -3.36
CA TRP A 136 -0.87 7.84 -2.40
C TRP A 136 -2.12 7.07 -2.85
N ILE A 137 -3.24 7.75 -3.12
CA ILE A 137 -4.49 7.05 -3.47
C ILE A 137 -4.41 6.36 -4.83
N MET A 138 -3.63 6.91 -5.77
CA MET A 138 -3.45 6.33 -7.10
C MET A 138 -2.62 5.04 -7.05
N ARG A 139 -1.60 4.97 -6.18
CA ARG A 139 -0.87 3.72 -5.89
C ARG A 139 -1.80 2.64 -5.32
N ILE A 140 -2.72 3.03 -4.44
CA ILE A 140 -3.72 2.11 -3.87
C ILE A 140 -4.66 1.62 -4.98
N LEU A 141 -5.17 2.50 -5.83
CA LEU A 141 -6.03 2.13 -6.96
C LEU A 141 -5.37 1.09 -7.88
N VAL A 142 -4.12 1.32 -8.29
CA VAL A 142 -3.39 0.38 -9.16
C VAL A 142 -3.16 -0.97 -8.49
N ARG A 143 -2.74 -0.97 -7.21
CA ARG A 143 -2.50 -2.22 -6.45
C ARG A 143 -3.79 -2.99 -6.17
N SER A 144 -4.89 -2.30 -5.88
CA SER A 144 -6.21 -2.90 -5.75
C SER A 144 -6.72 -3.44 -7.08
N GLY A 145 -6.40 -2.79 -8.20
CA GLY A 145 -6.67 -3.32 -9.54
C GLY A 145 -6.02 -4.68 -9.76
N LEU A 146 -4.74 -4.82 -9.43
CA LEU A 146 -4.08 -6.13 -9.44
C LEU A 146 -4.77 -7.13 -8.50
N ALA A 147 -5.17 -6.71 -7.30
CA ALA A 147 -5.83 -7.58 -6.33
C ALA A 147 -7.15 -8.17 -6.86
N LEU A 148 -7.91 -7.44 -7.69
CA LEU A 148 -9.12 -7.96 -8.34
C LEU A 148 -8.86 -9.19 -9.22
N VAL A 149 -7.66 -9.27 -9.82
CA VAL A 149 -7.29 -10.32 -10.80
C VAL A 149 -6.25 -11.31 -10.26
N ILE A 150 -5.87 -11.20 -8.99
CA ILE A 150 -4.76 -11.97 -8.41
C ILE A 150 -5.00 -13.48 -8.49
N VAL A 151 -6.25 -13.91 -8.31
CA VAL A 151 -6.64 -15.33 -8.27
C VAL A 151 -6.49 -15.96 -9.65
N GLN A 152 -6.81 -15.21 -10.70
CA GLN A 152 -6.74 -15.63 -12.10
C GLN A 152 -5.29 -15.60 -12.61
N GLU A 153 -4.50 -14.60 -12.22
CA GLU A 153 -3.11 -14.45 -12.67
C GLU A 153 -2.12 -15.28 -11.84
N GLN A 154 -2.47 -15.63 -10.60
CA GLN A 154 -1.57 -16.29 -9.65
C GLN A 154 -0.22 -15.56 -9.52
N ALA A 155 -0.25 -14.24 -9.59
CA ALA A 155 0.92 -13.38 -9.58
C ALA A 155 0.68 -12.16 -8.71
N TYR A 156 1.72 -11.71 -8.02
CA TYR A 156 1.69 -10.50 -7.22
C TYR A 156 2.92 -9.65 -7.50
N THR A 157 2.74 -8.33 -7.47
CA THR A 157 3.82 -7.35 -7.57
C THR A 157 3.42 -6.06 -6.86
N ARG A 158 4.42 -5.39 -6.29
CA ARG A 158 4.27 -4.05 -5.72
C ARG A 158 4.54 -2.94 -6.72
N ASP A 159 5.11 -3.30 -7.87
CA ASP A 159 5.52 -2.38 -8.92
C ASP A 159 4.30 -2.02 -9.77
N LEU A 160 4.06 -0.73 -9.97
CA LEU A 160 2.78 -0.23 -10.46
C LEU A 160 2.54 -0.58 -11.94
N PHE A 161 3.57 -0.53 -12.79
CA PHE A 161 3.40 -0.81 -14.21
C PHE A 161 3.03 -2.29 -14.48
N PRO A 162 3.73 -3.30 -13.93
CA PRO A 162 3.28 -4.69 -14.02
C PRO A 162 1.88 -4.92 -13.44
N ALA A 163 1.53 -4.27 -12.31
CA ALA A 163 0.19 -4.35 -11.73
C ALA A 163 -0.89 -3.82 -12.69
N TYR A 164 -0.65 -2.66 -13.32
CA TYR A 164 -1.52 -2.10 -14.36
C TYR A 164 -1.69 -3.07 -15.54
N GLN A 165 -0.60 -3.64 -16.06
CA GLN A 165 -0.68 -4.56 -17.21
C GLN A 165 -1.54 -5.80 -16.91
N LEU A 166 -1.41 -6.37 -15.71
CA LEU A 166 -2.20 -7.51 -15.28
C LEU A 166 -3.69 -7.14 -15.16
N PHE A 167 -4.01 -5.99 -14.58
CA PHE A 167 -5.39 -5.50 -14.53
C PHE A 167 -5.98 -5.29 -15.93
N SER A 168 -5.27 -4.58 -16.81
CA SER A 168 -5.77 -4.22 -18.15
C SER A 168 -5.99 -5.42 -19.07
N LYS A 169 -5.35 -6.57 -18.79
CA LYS A 169 -5.61 -7.83 -19.49
C LYS A 169 -7.03 -8.37 -19.22
N HIS A 170 -7.57 -8.15 -18.02
CA HIS A 170 -8.90 -8.63 -17.62
C HIS A 170 -9.99 -7.56 -17.72
N TYR A 171 -9.62 -6.29 -17.62
CA TYR A 171 -10.52 -5.14 -17.73
C TYR A 171 -10.07 -4.19 -18.86
N PRO A 172 -10.05 -4.63 -20.13
CA PRO A 172 -9.58 -3.81 -21.25
C PRO A 172 -10.41 -2.54 -21.45
N GLU A 173 -11.69 -2.56 -21.09
CA GLU A 173 -12.58 -1.40 -21.12
C GLU A 173 -12.28 -0.35 -20.05
N LYS A 174 -11.47 -0.70 -19.03
CA LYS A 174 -10.99 0.19 -17.96
C LYS A 174 -9.50 0.48 -18.02
N GLU A 175 -8.85 0.09 -19.11
CA GLU A 175 -7.42 0.31 -19.31
C GLU A 175 -7.08 1.80 -19.23
N GLN A 176 -7.87 2.66 -19.87
CA GLN A 176 -7.57 4.08 -19.96
C GLN A 176 -7.62 4.75 -18.59
N GLU A 177 -8.64 4.46 -17.79
CA GLU A 177 -8.73 4.96 -16.42
C GLU A 177 -7.59 4.41 -15.54
N MET A 178 -7.26 3.11 -15.64
CA MET A 178 -6.15 2.55 -14.87
C MET A 178 -4.80 3.16 -15.28
N ARG A 179 -4.61 3.46 -16.57
CA ARG A 179 -3.42 4.16 -17.06
C ARG A 179 -3.33 5.59 -16.51
N THR A 180 -4.46 6.29 -16.38
CA THR A 180 -4.52 7.59 -15.70
C THR A 180 -4.12 7.46 -14.23
N ALA A 181 -4.62 6.44 -13.52
CA ALA A 181 -4.22 6.19 -12.14
C ALA A 181 -2.70 5.92 -12.04
N LEU A 182 -2.15 5.09 -12.92
CA LEU A 182 -0.70 4.87 -12.99
C LEU A 182 0.07 6.17 -13.26
N TRP A 183 -0.41 7.00 -14.17
CA TRP A 183 0.20 8.29 -14.48
C TRP A 183 0.20 9.22 -13.27
N PHE A 184 -0.93 9.39 -12.60
CA PHE A 184 -1.03 10.22 -11.40
C PHE A 184 -0.26 9.67 -10.20
N ALA A 185 -0.04 8.36 -10.13
CA ALA A 185 0.85 7.79 -9.11
C ALA A 185 2.31 8.22 -9.28
N ILE A 186 2.76 8.48 -10.52
CA ILE A 186 4.14 8.86 -10.86
C ILE A 186 4.29 10.37 -11.01
N ASN A 187 3.30 11.02 -11.61
CA ASN A 187 3.22 12.46 -11.88
C ASN A 187 1.93 13.00 -11.25
N PRO A 188 1.92 13.20 -9.91
CA PRO A 188 0.70 13.57 -9.20
C PRO A 188 0.17 14.92 -9.65
N SER A 189 -1.16 15.01 -9.75
CA SER A 189 -1.86 16.27 -10.02
C SER A 189 -1.81 17.16 -8.78
N SER A 190 -1.68 18.46 -8.98
CA SER A 190 -1.87 19.49 -7.96
C SER A 190 -3.32 19.99 -7.87
N SER A 191 -4.23 19.45 -8.69
CA SER A 191 -5.64 19.86 -8.68
C SER A 191 -6.49 18.89 -7.87
N SER A 192 -6.88 19.30 -6.66
CA SER A 192 -7.82 18.53 -5.82
C SER A 192 -9.13 18.21 -6.56
N GLU A 193 -9.67 19.16 -7.32
CA GLU A 193 -10.87 18.96 -8.14
C GLU A 193 -10.71 17.87 -9.21
N GLU A 194 -9.57 17.81 -9.89
CA GLU A 194 -9.29 16.78 -10.89
C GLU A 194 -9.25 15.40 -10.24
N ILE A 195 -8.56 15.29 -9.10
CA ILE A 195 -8.43 14.04 -8.36
C ILE A 195 -9.81 13.59 -7.84
N LEU A 196 -10.58 14.49 -7.24
CA LEU A 196 -11.92 14.20 -6.75
C LEU A 196 -12.84 13.70 -7.87
N ARG A 197 -12.84 14.34 -9.05
CA ARG A 197 -13.60 13.87 -10.23
C ARG A 197 -13.17 12.47 -10.67
N PHE A 198 -11.88 12.16 -10.61
CA PHE A 198 -11.37 10.83 -10.95
C PHE A 198 -11.80 9.78 -9.92
N LEU A 199 -11.76 10.11 -8.63
CA LEU A 199 -12.23 9.23 -7.55
C LEU A 199 -13.75 9.04 -7.56
N ASP A 200 -14.53 10.06 -7.96
CA ASP A 200 -15.98 9.98 -8.11
C ASP A 200 -16.42 9.13 -9.30
N SER A 201 -15.57 9.01 -10.32
CA SER A 201 -15.81 8.17 -11.49
C SER A 201 -15.16 6.80 -11.33
N PHE A 202 -13.87 6.68 -11.66
CA PHE A 202 -13.15 5.41 -11.66
C PHE A 202 -13.05 4.80 -10.25
N GLY A 203 -12.81 5.62 -9.23
CA GLY A 203 -12.79 5.16 -7.84
C GLY A 203 -14.14 4.55 -7.41
N SER A 204 -15.26 5.15 -7.81
CA SER A 204 -16.60 4.61 -7.54
C SER A 204 -16.86 3.30 -8.30
N TRP A 205 -16.41 3.19 -9.55
CA TRP A 205 -16.51 1.92 -10.30
C TRP A 205 -15.69 0.81 -9.61
N MET A 206 -14.44 1.11 -9.21
CA MET A 206 -13.59 0.17 -8.45
C MET A 206 -14.24 -0.23 -7.11
N LYS A 207 -14.92 0.69 -6.43
CA LYS A 207 -15.67 0.39 -5.19
C LYS A 207 -16.82 -0.61 -5.44
N ILE A 208 -17.46 -0.59 -6.60
CA ILE A 208 -18.51 -1.56 -6.95
C ILE A 208 -17.85 -2.90 -7.32
N GLU A 209 -16.82 -2.87 -8.16
CA GLU A 209 -16.18 -4.08 -8.65
C GLU A 209 -15.52 -4.88 -7.52
N LYS A 210 -14.93 -4.20 -6.54
CA LYS A 210 -14.42 -4.87 -5.34
C LYS A 210 -15.52 -5.50 -4.48
N GLU A 211 -16.76 -4.98 -4.48
CA GLU A 211 -17.87 -5.65 -3.78
C GLU A 211 -18.28 -6.93 -4.51
N HIS A 212 -18.32 -6.95 -5.84
CA HIS A 212 -18.54 -8.19 -6.60
C HIS A 212 -17.46 -9.23 -6.29
N TRP A 213 -16.20 -8.79 -6.21
CA TRP A 213 -15.09 -9.66 -5.81
C TRP A 213 -15.30 -10.21 -4.38
N LEU A 214 -15.67 -9.35 -3.43
CA LEU A 214 -15.91 -9.75 -2.05
C LEU A 214 -17.12 -10.69 -1.93
N ASP A 215 -18.18 -10.55 -2.74
CA ASP A 215 -19.31 -11.47 -2.74
C ASP A 215 -18.92 -12.91 -3.12
N VAL A 216 -17.90 -13.06 -3.98
CA VAL A 216 -17.39 -14.37 -4.39
C VAL A 216 -16.39 -14.93 -3.37
N TYR A 217 -15.41 -14.13 -2.94
CA TYR A 217 -14.26 -14.62 -2.19
C TYR A 217 -14.30 -14.32 -0.68
N ASN A 218 -15.12 -13.38 -0.23
CA ASN A 218 -15.29 -13.00 1.17
C ASN A 218 -16.71 -12.49 1.48
N PRO A 219 -17.76 -13.34 1.32
CA PRO A 219 -19.15 -12.91 1.46
C PRO A 219 -19.49 -12.43 2.88
N THR A 220 -18.71 -12.87 3.86
CA THR A 220 -18.86 -12.46 5.28
C THR A 220 -18.05 -11.20 5.63
N ARG A 221 -17.33 -10.61 4.66
CA ARG A 221 -16.50 -9.40 4.85
C ARG A 221 -15.55 -9.51 6.06
N LYS A 222 -14.91 -10.67 6.22
CA LYS A 222 -13.88 -10.86 7.25
C LYS A 222 -12.70 -9.94 6.99
N MET A 223 -12.16 -9.35 8.04
CA MET A 223 -10.97 -8.50 7.98
C MET A 223 -9.80 -9.25 7.35
N HIS A 224 -9.54 -10.47 7.83
CA HIS A 224 -8.51 -11.34 7.30
C HIS A 224 -9.12 -12.68 6.85
N LEU A 225 -8.61 -13.21 5.75
CA LEU A 225 -8.92 -14.55 5.28
C LEU A 225 -7.80 -15.53 5.69
N PRO A 226 -8.14 -16.81 5.91
CA PRO A 226 -7.13 -17.82 6.20
C PRO A 226 -6.20 -18.02 4.99
N LEU A 227 -4.95 -18.39 5.26
CA LEU A 227 -3.94 -18.80 4.26
C LEU A 227 -4.23 -20.17 3.63
#